data_AF-A0A7J7J077-F1
#
_entry.id   AF-A0A7J7J077-F1
#
_cell.length_a   1.000
_cell.length_b   1.000
_cell.length_c   1.000
_cell.angle_alpha   90.00
_cell.angle_beta   90.00
_cell.angle_gamma   90.00
#
_symmetry.space_group_name_H-M   'P 1'
#
loop_
_entity.id
_entity.type
_entity.pdbx_description
1 polymer ?
#
loop_
_entity_poly.entity_id
_entity_poly.type
_entity_poly.pdbx_seq_one_letter_code
_entity_poly.pdbx_strand_id
1 'polypeptide(L)'
;MAWEALKKSINGLVNKVNVGNIKEIMYELLAENVIRGRGLLCRSIIQAQSASPTFTNVYAAVVAIVNSKFPQIGELLLKRLILQFRRGYRRSDKSICLSASQFIAHLVNQQVAHEVLALEVLTLLLEKATDDSVELAVGFLKECGKKLEEVSPKGNKCNM
;
A
#
# COMPACT_ATOMS: atom_id res chain seq x y z
N MET A 1 14.60 15.22 22.10
CA MET A 1 13.74 16.28 21.53
C MET A 1 13.54 16.14 20.03
N ALA A 2 14.60 16.14 19.20
CA ALA A 2 14.47 16.11 17.73
C ALA A 2 13.72 14.89 17.15
N TRP A 3 13.82 13.71 17.76
CA TRP A 3 13.11 12.50 17.30
C TRP A 3 11.59 12.58 17.48
N GLU A 4 11.11 13.07 18.63
CA GLU A 4 9.67 13.23 18.87
C GLU A 4 9.08 14.32 17.99
N ALA A 5 9.84 15.39 17.72
CA ALA A 5 9.44 16.42 16.75
C ALA A 5 9.28 15.83 15.34
N LEU A 6 10.26 15.06 14.87
CA LEU A 6 10.19 14.38 13.57
C LEU A 6 8.99 13.44 13.47
N LYS A 7 8.74 12.64 14.52
CA LYS A 7 7.58 11.74 14.60
C LYS A 7 6.26 12.51 14.54
N LYS A 8 6.14 13.60 15.29
CA LYS A 8 4.93 14.44 15.31
C LYS A 8 4.71 15.12 13.96
N SER A 9 5.77 15.64 13.33
CA SER A 9 5.73 16.26 12.01
C SER A 9 5.24 15.28 10.94
N ILE A 10 5.91 14.13 10.80
CA ILE A 10 5.54 13.08 9.84
C ILE A 10 4.08 12.64 10.03
N ASN A 11 3.67 12.35 11.27
CA ASN A 11 2.30 11.95 11.55
C ASN A 11 1.28 13.06 11.21
N GLY A 12 1.62 14.31 11.52
CA GLY A 12 0.77 15.45 11.21
C GLY A 12 0.57 15.64 9.71
N LEU A 13 1.63 15.48 8.92
CA LEU A 13 1.59 15.59 7.45
C LEU A 13 0.78 14.46 6.83
N VAL A 14 1.02 13.21 7.24
CA VAL A 14 0.30 12.04 6.73
C VAL A 14 -1.20 12.14 7.01
N ASN A 15 -1.60 12.61 8.20
CA ASN A 15 -3.03 12.71 8.54
C ASN A 15 -3.77 13.85 7.82
N LYS A 16 -3.05 14.83 7.26
CA LYS A 16 -3.64 15.99 6.58
C LYS A 16 -3.71 15.84 5.06
N VAL A 17 -3.02 14.84 4.51
CA VAL A 17 -2.88 14.69 3.06
C VAL A 17 -4.20 14.32 2.41
N ASN A 18 -4.50 14.98 1.29
CA ASN A 18 -5.64 14.70 0.43
C ASN A 18 -5.31 15.10 -1.01
N VAL A 19 -6.24 14.87 -1.94
CA VAL A 19 -6.05 15.14 -3.37
C VAL A 19 -5.74 16.62 -3.64
N GLY A 20 -6.33 17.54 -2.89
CA GLY A 20 -6.17 18.98 -3.11
C GLY A 20 -4.84 19.56 -2.61
N ASN A 21 -4.20 18.93 -1.63
CA ASN A 21 -3.00 19.47 -0.98
C ASN A 21 -1.75 18.58 -1.07
N ILE A 22 -1.81 17.43 -1.77
CA ILE A 22 -0.71 16.46 -1.80
C ILE A 22 0.62 17.09 -2.23
N LYS A 23 0.61 18.04 -3.16
CA LYS A 23 1.82 18.73 -3.63
C LYS A 23 2.52 19.49 -2.49
N GLU A 24 1.77 20.26 -1.71
CA GLU A 24 2.26 21.04 -0.58
C GLU A 24 2.78 20.13 0.54
N ILE A 25 1.97 19.12 0.91
CA ILE A 25 2.34 18.13 1.91
C ILE A 25 3.63 17.41 1.52
N MET A 26 3.83 17.09 0.24
CA MET A 26 5.05 16.44 -0.21
C MET A 26 6.28 17.34 -0.14
N TYR A 27 6.16 18.66 -0.38
CA TYR A 27 7.28 19.58 -0.18
C TYR A 27 7.69 19.63 1.30
N GLU A 28 6.72 19.76 2.22
CA GLU A 28 6.99 19.76 3.66
C GLU A 28 7.58 18.41 4.12
N LEU A 29 7.00 17.31 3.67
CA LEU A 29 7.44 15.97 4.07
C LEU A 29 8.87 15.68 3.58
N LEU A 30 9.24 16.12 2.38
CA LEU A 30 10.58 15.91 1.84
C LEU A 30 11.63 16.87 2.43
N ALA A 31 11.21 17.95 3.09
CA ALA A 31 12.09 18.80 3.88
C ALA A 31 12.46 18.16 5.23
N GLU A 32 11.67 17.19 5.71
CA GLU A 32 12.00 16.41 6.90
C GLU A 32 13.06 15.33 6.61
N ASN A 33 13.75 14.86 7.66
CA ASN A 33 14.72 13.77 7.53
C ASN A 33 14.01 12.39 7.40
N VAL A 34 13.36 12.16 6.26
CA VAL A 34 12.61 10.93 5.97
C VAL A 34 13.49 9.68 5.89
N ILE A 35 14.79 9.82 5.63
CA ILE A 35 15.74 8.69 5.63
C ILE A 35 15.95 8.18 7.07
N ARG A 36 16.17 9.10 8.02
CA ARG A 36 16.23 8.80 9.46
C ARG A 36 14.88 8.33 9.97
N GLY A 37 13.80 8.98 9.51
CA GLY A 37 12.42 8.71 9.88
C GLY A 37 11.73 7.57 9.10
N ARG A 38 12.43 6.82 8.24
CA ARG A 38 11.78 5.89 7.28
C ARG A 38 10.81 4.90 7.93
N GLY A 39 11.19 4.39 9.10
CA GLY A 39 10.35 3.47 9.87
C GLY A 39 9.11 4.13 10.47
N LEU A 40 9.20 5.42 10.85
CA LEU A 40 8.09 6.24 11.32
C LEU A 40 7.14 6.55 10.17
N LEU A 41 7.68 7.00 9.03
CA LEU A 41 6.90 7.31 7.83
C LEU A 41 6.11 6.09 7.35
N CYS A 42 6.77 4.95 7.18
CA CYS A 42 6.08 3.71 6.77
C CYS A 42 4.99 3.31 7.76
N ARG A 43 5.25 3.44 9.07
CA ARG A 43 4.25 3.11 10.10
C ARG A 43 3.06 4.07 10.03
N SER A 44 3.32 5.37 9.92
CA SER A 44 2.32 6.43 9.86
C SER A 44 1.39 6.23 8.67
N ILE A 45 1.94 6.03 7.47
CA ILE A 45 1.16 5.82 6.25
C ILE A 45 0.31 4.54 6.34
N ILE A 46 0.91 3.42 6.78
CA ILE A 46 0.15 2.15 6.90
C ILE A 46 -0.98 2.30 7.92
N GLN A 47 -0.73 2.91 9.08
CA GLN A 47 -1.77 3.12 10.09
C GLN A 47 -2.88 4.06 9.61
N ALA A 48 -2.52 5.15 8.95
CA ALA A 48 -3.47 6.11 8.39
C ALA A 48 -4.33 5.46 7.29
N GLN A 49 -3.74 4.64 6.43
CA GLN A 49 -4.48 3.89 5.40
C GLN A 49 -5.43 2.87 6.02
N SER A 50 -4.99 2.07 7.00
CA SER A 50 -5.86 1.10 7.67
C SER A 50 -7.01 1.78 8.43
N ALA A 51 -6.79 2.98 8.98
CA ALA A 51 -7.82 3.76 9.66
C ALA A 51 -8.75 4.50 8.68
N SER A 52 -8.33 4.74 7.44
CA SER A 52 -9.11 5.47 6.44
C SER A 52 -8.88 4.93 5.02
N PRO A 53 -9.42 3.74 4.70
CA PRO A 53 -9.17 3.06 3.42
C PRO A 53 -9.72 3.81 2.20
N THR A 54 -10.68 4.73 2.39
CA THR A 54 -11.22 5.60 1.34
C THR A 54 -10.17 6.50 0.69
N PHE A 55 -9.06 6.77 1.38
CA PHE A 55 -7.95 7.58 0.87
C PHE A 55 -6.73 6.74 0.42
N THR A 56 -6.90 5.43 0.21
CA THR A 56 -5.79 4.54 -0.17
C THR A 56 -5.05 5.01 -1.42
N ASN A 57 -5.77 5.55 -2.41
CA ASN A 57 -5.19 6.17 -3.61
C ASN A 57 -4.27 7.36 -3.28
N VAL A 58 -4.63 8.20 -2.31
CA VAL A 58 -3.81 9.34 -1.86
C VAL A 58 -2.55 8.85 -1.16
N TYR A 59 -2.69 7.88 -0.25
CA TYR A 59 -1.53 7.29 0.43
C TYR A 59 -0.58 6.59 -0.55
N ALA A 60 -1.11 5.89 -1.55
CA ALA A 60 -0.29 5.29 -2.61
C ALA A 60 0.45 6.35 -3.44
N ALA A 61 -0.18 7.47 -3.74
CA ALA A 61 0.48 8.59 -4.43
C ALA A 61 1.62 9.21 -3.59
N VAL A 62 1.42 9.38 -2.28
CA VAL A 62 2.48 9.81 -1.35
C VAL A 62 3.66 8.83 -1.42
N VAL A 63 3.37 7.52 -1.31
CA VAL A 63 4.41 6.49 -1.39
C VAL A 63 5.12 6.51 -2.74
N ALA A 64 4.42 6.71 -3.85
CA ALA A 64 5.01 6.78 -5.19
C ALA A 64 5.99 7.95 -5.33
N ILE A 65 5.61 9.14 -4.84
CA ILE A 65 6.47 10.32 -4.87
C ILE A 65 7.71 10.09 -3.99
N VAL A 66 7.55 9.55 -2.79
CA VAL A 66 8.67 9.19 -1.91
C VAL A 66 9.58 8.14 -2.57
N ASN A 67 9.00 7.09 -3.16
CA ASN A 67 9.71 6.01 -3.83
C ASN A 67 10.57 6.51 -4.99
N SER A 68 10.09 7.51 -5.75
CA SER A 68 10.85 8.13 -6.86
C SER A 68 12.15 8.82 -6.40
N LYS A 69 12.25 9.20 -5.12
CA LYS A 69 13.43 9.84 -4.52
C LYS A 69 14.23 8.88 -3.64
N PHE A 70 13.53 8.00 -2.92
CA PHE A 70 14.09 7.10 -1.92
C PHE A 70 13.47 5.69 -2.06
N PRO A 71 13.87 4.89 -3.06
CA PRO A 71 13.30 3.57 -3.34
C PRO A 71 13.30 2.62 -2.13
N GLN A 72 14.33 2.71 -1.28
CA GLN A 72 14.47 1.92 -0.05
C GLN A 72 13.33 2.15 0.96
N ILE A 73 12.65 3.29 0.92
CA ILE A 73 11.48 3.58 1.77
C ILE A 73 10.24 2.88 1.20
N GLY A 74 10.04 2.94 -0.12
CA GLY A 74 8.97 2.19 -0.80
C GLY A 74 9.11 0.69 -0.58
N GLU A 75 10.32 0.15 -0.73
CA GLU A 75 10.64 -1.25 -0.46
C GLU A 75 10.34 -1.64 1.00
N LEU A 76 10.74 -0.81 1.97
CA LEU A 76 10.46 -1.06 3.39
C LEU A 76 8.95 -1.09 3.67
N LEU A 77 8.19 -0.18 3.06
CA LEU A 77 6.73 -0.13 3.20
C LEU A 77 6.09 -1.39 2.60
N LEU A 78 6.47 -1.77 1.39
CA LEU A 78 5.98 -2.99 0.73
C LEU A 78 6.27 -4.25 1.54
N LYS A 79 7.50 -4.41 2.04
CA LYS A 79 7.85 -5.55 2.92
C LYS A 79 6.94 -5.62 4.13
N ARG A 80 6.60 -4.49 4.75
CA ARG A 80 5.69 -4.44 5.91
C ARG A 80 4.25 -4.78 5.53
N LEU A 81 3.74 -4.28 4.41
CA LEU A 81 2.40 -4.61 3.92
C LEU A 81 2.26 -6.10 3.59
N ILE A 82 3.24 -6.69 2.90
CA ILE A 82 3.25 -8.13 2.59
C ILE A 82 3.24 -8.95 3.88
N LEU A 83 4.03 -8.57 4.88
CA LEU A 83 4.02 -9.24 6.18
C LEU A 83 2.68 -9.09 6.90
N GLN A 84 2.02 -7.94 6.83
CA GLN A 84 0.68 -7.73 7.40
C GLN A 84 -0.36 -8.60 6.68
N PHE A 85 -0.37 -8.60 5.35
CA PHE A 85 -1.26 -9.44 4.55
C PHE A 85 -1.08 -10.92 4.89
N ARG A 86 0.15 -11.44 4.89
CA ARG A 86 0.44 -12.85 5.23
C ARG A 86 0.03 -13.21 6.65
N ARG A 87 0.17 -12.28 7.60
CA ARG A 87 -0.27 -12.49 9.00
C ARG A 87 -1.79 -12.49 9.10
N GLY A 88 -2.47 -11.58 8.41
CA GLY A 88 -3.94 -11.55 8.33
C GLY A 88 -4.47 -12.85 7.74
N TYR A 89 -3.92 -13.28 6.61
CA TYR A 89 -4.33 -14.48 5.90
C TYR A 89 -4.17 -15.73 6.77
N ARG A 90 -3.01 -15.90 7.41
CA ARG A 90 -2.75 -17.04 8.30
C ARG A 90 -3.68 -17.08 9.52
N ARG A 91 -4.13 -15.92 10.00
CA ARG A 91 -5.00 -15.81 11.19
C ARG A 91 -6.48 -15.72 10.82
N SER A 92 -6.82 -15.81 9.53
CA SER A 92 -8.16 -15.54 9.02
C SER A 92 -8.72 -14.18 9.46
N ASP A 93 -7.85 -13.18 9.62
CA ASP A 93 -8.24 -11.81 9.96
C ASP A 93 -8.54 -11.04 8.66
N LYS A 94 -9.82 -11.06 8.28
CA LYS A 94 -10.33 -10.43 7.05
C LYS A 94 -10.05 -8.93 7.00
N SER A 95 -10.12 -8.22 8.12
CA SER A 95 -9.91 -6.77 8.18
C SER A 95 -8.48 -6.40 7.79
N ILE A 96 -7.50 -7.11 8.37
CA ILE A 96 -6.08 -6.91 8.03
C ILE A 96 -5.82 -7.28 6.57
N CYS A 97 -6.39 -8.40 6.09
CA CYS A 97 -6.26 -8.81 4.69
C CYS A 97 -6.81 -7.76 3.74
N LEU A 98 -8.00 -7.23 4.01
CA LEU A 98 -8.66 -6.25 3.15
C LEU A 98 -7.85 -4.96 3.07
N SER A 99 -7.47 -4.38 4.22
CA SER A 99 -6.68 -3.14 4.24
C SER A 99 -5.32 -3.32 3.54
N ALA A 100 -4.60 -4.41 3.84
CA ALA A 100 -3.27 -4.63 3.26
C ALA A 100 -3.34 -4.93 1.75
N SER A 101 -4.30 -5.76 1.31
CA SER A 101 -4.47 -6.09 -0.12
C SER A 101 -4.91 -4.86 -0.91
N GLN A 102 -5.87 -4.07 -0.44
CA GLN A 102 -6.28 -2.83 -1.09
C GLN A 102 -5.08 -1.88 -1.26
N PHE A 103 -4.24 -1.74 -0.23
CA PHE A 103 -3.06 -0.88 -0.34
C PHE A 103 -2.03 -1.42 -1.34
N ILE A 104 -1.76 -2.73 -1.33
CA ILE A 104 -0.90 -3.38 -2.34
C ILE A 104 -1.42 -3.12 -3.76
N ALA A 105 -2.73 -3.22 -3.99
CA ALA A 105 -3.35 -2.98 -5.30
C ALA A 105 -3.07 -1.56 -5.81
N HIS A 106 -3.26 -0.55 -4.98
CA HIS A 106 -2.95 0.83 -5.37
C HIS A 106 -1.45 1.08 -5.57
N LEU A 107 -0.57 0.40 -4.83
CA LEU A 107 0.89 0.49 -5.05
C LEU A 107 1.31 -0.17 -6.38
N VAL A 108 0.61 -1.21 -6.83
CA VAL A 108 0.78 -1.77 -8.19
C VAL A 108 0.31 -0.78 -9.25
N ASN A 109 -0.86 -0.14 -9.04
CA ASN A 109 -1.35 0.90 -9.94
C ASN A 109 -0.34 2.04 -10.13
N GLN A 110 0.34 2.43 -9.04
CA GLN A 110 1.36 3.48 -9.04
C GLN A 110 2.77 2.99 -9.44
N GLN A 111 2.92 1.73 -9.86
CA GLN A 111 4.20 1.12 -10.23
C GLN A 111 5.27 1.18 -9.12
N VAL A 112 4.84 1.25 -7.87
CA VAL A 112 5.74 1.09 -6.70
C VAL A 112 6.01 -0.39 -6.47
N ALA A 113 5.01 -1.24 -6.67
CA ALA A 113 5.13 -2.69 -6.67
C ALA A 113 5.01 -3.25 -8.08
N HIS A 114 5.81 -4.29 -8.38
CA HIS A 114 5.71 -5.05 -9.61
C HIS A 114 4.41 -5.89 -9.62
N GLU A 115 3.78 -6.04 -10.78
CA GLU A 115 2.53 -6.78 -10.96
C GLU A 115 2.60 -8.25 -10.55
N VAL A 116 3.80 -8.83 -10.53
CA VAL A 116 4.04 -10.21 -10.05
C VAL A 116 3.56 -10.36 -8.61
N LEU A 117 3.72 -9.33 -7.77
CA LEU A 117 3.21 -9.36 -6.40
C LEU A 117 1.68 -9.48 -6.35
N ALA A 118 0.96 -8.80 -7.26
CA ALA A 118 -0.49 -8.92 -7.33
C ALA A 118 -0.93 -10.32 -7.78
N LEU A 119 -0.20 -10.92 -8.73
CA LEU A 119 -0.47 -12.30 -9.16
C LEU A 119 -0.21 -13.32 -8.03
N GLU A 120 0.86 -13.15 -7.25
CA GLU A 120 1.14 -13.97 -6.08
C GLU A 120 0.06 -13.85 -4.99
N VAL A 121 -0.42 -12.63 -4.73
CA VAL A 121 -1.53 -12.36 -3.79
C VAL A 121 -2.80 -13.08 -4.26
N LEU A 122 -3.14 -12.98 -5.55
CA LEU A 122 -4.32 -13.64 -6.11
C LEU A 122 -4.21 -15.16 -6.06
N THR A 123 -3.04 -15.70 -6.40
CA THR A 123 -2.77 -17.14 -6.34
C THR A 123 -2.98 -17.65 -4.91
N LEU A 124 -2.45 -16.95 -3.90
CA LEU A 124 -2.62 -17.34 -2.49
C LEU A 124 -4.09 -17.29 -2.04
N LEU A 125 -4.83 -16.26 -2.46
CA LEU A 125 -6.25 -16.15 -2.10
C LEU A 125 -7.10 -17.24 -2.75
N LEU A 126 -6.76 -17.67 -3.96
CA LEU A 126 -7.55 -18.62 -4.74
C LEU A 126 -7.09 -20.09 -4.61
N GLU A 127 -5.90 -20.36 -4.03
CA GLU A 127 -5.36 -21.71 -3.86
C GLU A 127 -6.29 -22.63 -3.05
N LYS A 128 -6.92 -22.09 -2.01
CA LYS A 128 -7.93 -22.77 -1.18
C LYS A 128 -9.14 -21.86 -1.00
N ALA A 129 -9.90 -21.72 -2.07
CA ALA A 129 -11.03 -20.79 -2.13
C ALA A 129 -12.09 -21.07 -1.05
N THR A 130 -12.25 -20.11 -0.15
CA THR A 130 -13.39 -19.90 0.76
C THR A 130 -14.15 -18.64 0.35
N ASP A 131 -15.39 -18.47 0.82
CA ASP A 131 -16.21 -17.27 0.54
C ASP A 131 -15.44 -15.97 0.86
N ASP A 132 -14.77 -15.91 2.01
CA ASP A 132 -13.97 -14.76 2.41
C ASP A 132 -12.76 -14.51 1.49
N SER A 133 -12.05 -15.57 1.10
CA SER A 133 -10.88 -15.44 0.23
C SER A 133 -11.24 -15.02 -1.19
N VAL A 134 -12.40 -15.48 -1.70
CA VAL A 134 -12.94 -15.09 -3.00
C VAL A 134 -13.41 -13.64 -2.96
N GLU A 135 -14.09 -13.22 -1.90
CA GLU A 135 -14.48 -11.81 -1.71
C GLU A 135 -13.26 -10.88 -1.69
N LEU A 136 -12.20 -11.28 -0.96
CA LEU A 136 -10.93 -10.54 -0.94
C LEU A 136 -10.27 -10.49 -2.32
N ALA A 137 -10.26 -11.60 -3.06
CA ALA A 137 -9.68 -11.66 -4.40
C ALA A 137 -10.44 -10.76 -5.39
N VAL A 138 -11.78 -10.79 -5.35
CA VAL A 138 -12.64 -9.91 -6.15
C VAL A 138 -12.42 -8.44 -5.78
N GLY A 139 -12.35 -8.11 -4.49
CA GLY A 139 -12.05 -6.75 -4.03
C GLY A 139 -10.68 -6.28 -4.52
N PHE A 140 -9.66 -7.12 -4.41
CA PHE A 140 -8.31 -6.82 -4.88
C PHE A 140 -8.24 -6.61 -6.40
N LEU A 141 -8.92 -7.46 -7.19
CA LEU A 141 -9.01 -7.31 -8.64
C LEU A 141 -9.79 -6.06 -9.06
N LYS A 142 -10.82 -5.66 -8.32
CA LYS A 142 -11.53 -4.39 -8.60
C LYS A 142 -10.60 -3.18 -8.51
N GLU A 143 -9.60 -3.23 -7.63
CA GLU A 143 -8.68 -2.12 -7.41
C GLU A 143 -7.52 -2.08 -8.41
N CYS A 144 -6.94 -3.23 -8.79
CA CYS A 144 -5.75 -3.27 -9.67
C CYS A 144 -5.92 -4.01 -11.02
N GLY A 145 -7.11 -4.57 -11.28
CA GLY A 145 -7.36 -5.42 -12.45
C GLY A 145 -7.09 -4.72 -13.78
N LYS A 146 -7.49 -3.45 -13.93
CA LYS A 146 -7.19 -2.66 -15.13
C LYS A 146 -5.68 -2.55 -15.37
N LYS A 147 -4.89 -2.32 -14.32
CA LYS A 147 -3.43 -2.25 -14.45
C LYS A 147 -2.85 -3.59 -14.86
N LEU A 148 -3.34 -4.69 -14.29
CA LEU A 148 -2.93 -6.05 -14.65
C LEU A 148 -3.26 -6.38 -16.11
N GLU A 149 -4.39 -5.92 -16.65
CA GLU A 149 -4.71 -6.08 -18.07
C GLU A 149 -3.73 -5.35 -18.99
N GLU A 150 -3.32 -4.14 -18.60
CA GLU A 150 -2.39 -3.31 -19.37
C GLU A 150 -0.98 -3.91 -19.40
N VAL A 151 -0.49 -4.44 -18.27
CA VAL A 151 0.92 -4.87 -18.13
C VAL A 151 1.11 -6.39 -18.25
N SER A 152 0.08 -7.19 -17.95
CA SER A 152 0.14 -8.65 -17.96
C SER A 152 -1.19 -9.28 -18.43
N PRO A 153 -1.57 -9.07 -19.70
CA PRO A 153 -2.84 -9.58 -20.23
C PRO A 153 -2.94 -11.12 -20.21
N LYS A 154 -1.80 -11.83 -20.22
CA LYS A 154 -1.76 -13.30 -20.08
C LYS A 154 -1.92 -13.76 -18.63
N GLY A 155 -1.42 -12.98 -17.66
CA GLY A 155 -1.57 -13.30 -16.24
C GLY A 155 -2.97 -13.00 -15.70
N ASN A 156 -3.65 -11.99 -16.26
CA ASN A 156 -5.03 -11.67 -15.87
C ASN A 156 -6.07 -12.60 -16.51
N LYS A 157 -5.76 -13.15 -17.70
CA LYS A 157 -6.52 -14.26 -18.29
C LYS A 157 -6.14 -15.56 -17.57
N CYS A 158 -6.60 -15.71 -16.34
CA CYS A 158 -6.69 -17.03 -15.74
C CYS A 158 -7.53 -17.87 -16.71
N ASN A 159 -6.95 -18.90 -17.31
CA ASN A 159 -7.71 -19.97 -17.97
C ASN A 159 -8.53 -20.68 -16.88
N MET A 160 -9.66 -20.09 -16.48
CA MET A 160 -10.80 -20.84 -15.94
C MET A 160 -11.54 -21.50 -17.11
#